data_AF-F7V381-F1
#
_entry.id   AF-F7V381-F1
#
_cell.length_a   1.000
_cell.length_b   1.000
_cell.length_c   1.000
_cell.angle_alpha   90.00
_cell.angle_beta   90.00
_cell.angle_gamma   90.00
#
_symmetry.space_group_name_H-M   'P 1'
#
loop_
_entity.id
_entity.type
_entity.pdbx_description
1 polymer ?
#
loop_
_entity_poly.entity_id
_entity_poly.type
_entity_poly.pdbx_seq_one_letter_code
_entity_poly.pdbx_strand_id
1 'polypeptide(L)'
;MKQRKKLKILAVCIPTVLVILLAVYFGTYYHADATAEKALQGNSAVKVSQISQGGYLFDGPSDDTAVIFYPGAKVETSAYAPLLLQIAEQDADVYLLDMPLHMAFFGINKADRIRENDENDYRHWYMAGHSLGAAMAASYAASHLSEYRGLILLAGYPPKDLRGDDFSLLSVYGSEDMDPSMMQKKSQNRPEDYTEAVISGGNHAQFGNYGIQKGDGTARISAEEQQKQAVKAIHDYLRKQNRKSAAKVAGKNERYASKTEDSCDPFTIHTSLHFYNRFRVSYFQKEIR
;
A
#
# COMPACT_ATOMS: atom_id res chain seq x y z
N MET A 1 -8.16 45.20 41.27
CA MET A 1 -6.95 45.28 40.40
C MET A 1 -6.15 43.97 40.30
N LYS A 2 -5.90 43.23 41.40
CA LYS A 2 -5.13 41.95 41.38
C LYS A 2 -5.73 40.83 40.50
N GLN A 3 -7.05 40.62 40.50
CA GLN A 3 -7.69 39.58 39.67
C GLN A 3 -7.59 39.84 38.16
N ARG A 4 -7.75 41.09 37.71
CA ARG A 4 -7.60 41.47 36.29
C ARG A 4 -6.15 41.28 35.79
N LYS A 5 -5.14 41.44 36.66
CA LYS A 5 -3.73 41.13 36.33
C LYS A 5 -3.50 39.62 36.20
N LYS A 6 -4.05 38.79 37.10
CA LYS A 6 -3.97 37.32 37.00
C LYS A 6 -4.65 36.79 35.74
N LEU A 7 -5.82 37.34 35.36
CA LEU A 7 -6.55 36.92 34.16
C LEU A 7 -5.80 37.29 32.86
N LYS A 8 -5.14 38.46 32.82
CA LYS A 8 -4.28 38.85 31.70
C LYS A 8 -3.01 38.01 31.58
N ILE A 9 -2.39 37.66 32.72
CA ILE A 9 -1.23 36.74 32.74
C ILE A 9 -1.65 35.36 32.25
N LEU A 10 -2.78 34.83 32.72
CA LEU A 10 -3.29 33.53 32.29
C LEU A 10 -3.66 33.50 30.80
N ALA A 11 -4.27 34.58 30.28
CA ALA A 11 -4.64 34.71 28.88
C ALA A 11 -3.44 34.79 27.91
N VAL A 12 -2.25 35.13 28.40
CA VAL A 12 -1.01 35.15 27.60
C VAL A 12 -0.20 33.87 27.83
N CYS A 13 -0.06 33.41 29.07
CA CYS A 13 0.75 32.24 29.40
C CYS A 13 0.18 30.94 28.83
N ILE A 14 -1.15 30.74 28.84
CA ILE A 14 -1.76 29.52 28.28
C ILE A 14 -1.47 29.36 26.78
N PRO A 15 -1.74 30.36 25.90
CA PRO A 15 -1.42 30.21 24.49
C PRO A 15 0.09 30.12 24.23
N THR A 16 0.94 30.81 25.00
CA THR A 16 2.40 30.64 24.86
C THR A 16 2.86 29.24 25.23
N VAL A 17 2.35 28.65 26.32
CA VAL A 17 2.65 27.26 26.70
C VAL A 17 2.09 26.30 25.66
N LEU A 18 0.89 26.55 25.12
CA LEU A 18 0.32 25.74 24.05
C LEU A 18 1.18 25.80 22.79
N VAL A 19 1.66 26.99 22.39
CA VAL A 19 2.56 27.18 21.25
C VAL A 19 3.89 26.47 21.47
N ILE A 20 4.46 26.50 22.68
CA ILE A 20 5.69 25.77 23.01
C ILE A 20 5.45 24.26 22.97
N LEU A 21 4.35 23.76 23.53
CA LEU A 21 3.99 22.34 23.50
C LEU A 21 3.74 21.86 22.07
N LEU A 22 3.05 22.66 21.25
CA LEU A 22 2.88 22.39 19.83
C LEU A 22 4.23 22.44 19.10
N ALA A 23 5.08 23.42 19.35
CA ALA A 23 6.41 23.51 18.74
C ALA A 23 7.32 22.33 19.12
N VAL A 24 7.27 21.86 20.37
CA VAL A 24 7.99 20.65 20.82
C VAL A 24 7.38 19.39 20.20
N TYR A 25 6.06 19.31 20.12
CA TYR A 25 5.36 18.20 19.48
C TYR A 25 5.66 18.10 17.98
N PHE A 26 5.65 19.24 17.27
CA PHE A 26 5.95 19.36 15.84
C PHE A 26 7.45 19.33 15.53
N GLY A 27 8.31 19.72 16.47
CA GLY A 27 9.76 19.72 16.31
C GLY A 27 10.45 18.40 16.66
N THR A 28 9.69 17.37 17.08
CA THR A 28 10.24 16.07 17.46
C THR A 28 9.64 14.96 16.62
N TYR A 29 10.16 14.74 15.42
CA TYR A 29 9.83 13.58 14.58
C TYR A 29 11.11 12.89 14.11
N TYR A 30 10.99 11.66 13.65
CA TYR A 30 12.11 10.88 13.16
C TYR A 30 12.38 11.26 11.71
N HIS A 31 13.57 11.79 11.47
CA HIS A 31 14.02 12.22 10.14
C HIS A 31 14.54 11.06 9.33
N ALA A 32 14.35 11.15 8.02
CA ALA A 32 14.97 10.21 7.09
C ALA A 32 16.50 10.28 7.17
N ASP A 33 17.16 9.13 7.01
CA ASP A 33 18.61 9.07 6.86
C ASP A 33 19.05 9.22 5.39
N ALA A 34 20.36 9.30 5.17
CA ALA A 34 20.93 9.46 3.83
C ALA A 34 20.59 8.29 2.87
N THR A 35 20.30 7.09 3.38
CA THR A 35 19.86 5.95 2.56
C THR A 35 18.48 6.22 1.97
N ALA A 36 17.56 6.79 2.76
CA ALA A 36 16.25 7.21 2.28
C ALA A 36 16.33 8.33 1.24
N GLU A 37 17.16 9.35 1.47
CA GLU A 37 17.37 10.43 0.51
C GLU A 37 17.92 9.91 -0.83
N LYS A 38 18.87 8.96 -0.77
CA LYS A 38 19.41 8.31 -1.97
C LYS A 38 18.34 7.52 -2.72
N ALA A 39 17.48 6.78 -2.01
CA ALA A 39 16.41 6.01 -2.65
C ALA A 39 15.39 6.88 -3.39
N LEU A 40 15.18 8.13 -2.96
CA LEU A 40 14.33 9.08 -3.67
C LEU A 40 14.89 9.54 -5.03
N GLN A 41 16.17 9.26 -5.32
CA GLN A 41 16.74 9.53 -6.65
C GLN A 41 16.29 8.48 -7.68
N GLY A 42 15.64 7.40 -7.25
CA GLY A 42 15.28 6.27 -8.10
C GLY A 42 16.51 5.52 -8.60
N ASN A 43 16.31 4.73 -9.66
CA ASN A 43 17.37 4.01 -10.35
C ASN A 43 17.01 3.76 -11.82
N SER A 44 17.69 2.83 -12.49
CA SER A 44 17.45 2.54 -13.91
C SER A 44 16.10 1.87 -14.20
N ALA A 45 15.48 1.23 -13.19
CA ALA A 45 14.21 0.52 -13.32
C ALA A 45 13.03 1.31 -12.75
N VAL A 46 13.27 2.15 -11.74
CA VAL A 46 12.22 2.90 -11.04
C VAL A 46 12.48 4.39 -11.09
N LYS A 47 11.51 5.14 -11.61
CA LYS A 47 11.48 6.60 -11.59
C LYS A 47 10.72 7.06 -10.35
N VAL A 48 11.32 7.96 -9.57
CA VAL A 48 10.67 8.55 -8.41
C VAL A 48 10.26 9.99 -8.71
N SER A 49 9.00 10.32 -8.44
CA SER A 49 8.46 11.67 -8.67
C SER A 49 7.53 12.09 -7.53
N GLN A 50 7.43 13.40 -7.29
CA GLN A 50 6.44 13.93 -6.36
C GLN A 50 5.06 13.93 -6.99
N ILE A 51 4.04 13.62 -6.18
CA ILE A 51 2.63 13.61 -6.61
C ILE A 51 1.88 14.82 -6.07
N SER A 52 0.86 15.28 -6.79
CA SER A 52 0.09 16.48 -6.44
C SER A 52 -0.68 16.35 -5.12
N GLN A 53 -1.00 15.13 -4.71
CA GLN A 53 -1.64 14.79 -3.44
C GLN A 53 -0.66 14.82 -2.25
N GLY A 54 0.63 15.05 -2.51
CA GLY A 54 1.73 15.04 -1.56
C GLY A 54 2.31 13.65 -1.30
N GLY A 55 3.64 13.57 -1.24
CA GLY A 55 4.39 12.33 -1.16
C GLY A 55 5.07 12.01 -2.49
N TYR A 56 5.21 10.73 -2.82
CA TYR A 56 6.00 10.26 -3.95
C TYR A 56 5.32 9.10 -4.68
N LEU A 57 5.52 9.02 -5.98
CA LEU A 57 5.28 7.85 -6.81
C LEU A 57 6.62 7.20 -7.16
N PHE A 58 6.73 5.91 -6.88
CA PHE A 58 7.78 5.01 -7.36
C PHE A 58 7.20 4.25 -8.56
N ASP A 59 7.50 4.76 -9.75
CA ASP A 59 7.02 4.29 -11.05
C ASP A 59 8.03 3.28 -11.62
N GLY A 60 7.69 2.00 -11.53
CA GLY A 60 8.53 0.87 -11.91
C GLY A 60 8.05 0.18 -13.19
N PRO A 61 8.40 -1.10 -13.42
CA PRO A 61 8.02 -1.82 -14.64
C PRO A 61 6.63 -2.46 -14.56
N SER A 62 5.86 -2.28 -13.48
CA SER A 62 4.55 -2.90 -13.33
C SER A 62 3.49 -2.14 -14.12
N ASP A 63 2.73 -2.84 -14.97
CA ASP A 63 1.68 -2.24 -15.80
C ASP A 63 0.26 -2.53 -15.28
N ASP A 64 0.15 -3.16 -14.12
CA ASP A 64 -1.11 -3.77 -13.70
C ASP A 64 -1.38 -3.73 -12.19
N THR A 65 -0.33 -3.58 -11.39
CA THR A 65 -0.43 -3.58 -9.94
C THR A 65 0.08 -2.29 -9.33
N ALA A 66 -0.73 -1.68 -8.48
CA ALA A 66 -0.38 -0.50 -7.70
C ALA A 66 -0.60 -0.71 -6.20
N VAL A 67 0.29 -0.12 -5.41
CA VAL A 67 0.25 -0.13 -3.93
C VAL A 67 0.19 1.30 -3.42
N ILE A 68 -0.79 1.60 -2.57
CA ILE A 68 -0.85 2.88 -1.84
C ILE A 68 -0.32 2.66 -0.42
N PHE A 69 0.78 3.32 -0.07
CA PHE A 69 1.50 3.13 1.18
C PHE A 69 1.31 4.31 2.15
N TYR A 70 0.89 3.99 3.38
CA TYR A 70 0.71 4.97 4.47
C TYR A 70 1.85 4.89 5.49
N PRO A 71 2.62 5.98 5.68
CA PRO A 71 3.75 6.01 6.61
C PRO A 71 3.29 6.00 8.07
N GLY A 72 4.20 5.58 8.95
CA GLY A 72 4.02 5.60 10.40
C GLY A 72 3.94 7.02 10.98
N ALA A 73 3.44 7.11 12.22
CA ALA A 73 3.29 8.39 12.92
C ALA A 73 4.64 9.01 13.28
N LYS A 74 4.76 10.33 13.14
CA LYS A 74 5.98 11.08 13.50
C LYS A 74 7.26 10.58 12.81
N VAL A 75 7.12 10.01 11.62
CA VAL A 75 8.25 9.61 10.77
C VAL A 75 8.16 10.43 9.48
N GLU A 76 9.31 10.95 9.04
CA GLU A 76 9.42 11.61 7.75
C GLU A 76 9.01 10.66 6.63
N THR A 77 8.14 11.11 5.74
CA THR A 77 7.53 10.28 4.70
C THR A 77 8.59 9.61 3.82
N SER A 78 9.64 10.34 3.45
CA SER A 78 10.80 9.88 2.66
C SER A 78 11.53 8.68 3.29
N ALA A 79 11.43 8.46 4.60
CA ALA A 79 12.16 7.40 5.29
C ALA A 79 11.78 5.98 4.81
N TYR A 80 10.62 5.81 4.18
CA TYR A 80 10.20 4.53 3.62
C TYR A 80 10.73 4.27 2.20
N ALA A 81 11.34 5.27 1.56
CA ALA A 81 11.78 5.19 0.17
C ALA A 81 12.64 3.95 -0.16
N PRO A 82 13.59 3.50 0.68
CA PRO A 82 14.41 2.33 0.37
C PRO A 82 13.62 1.03 0.27
N LEU A 83 12.62 0.83 1.14
CA LEU A 83 11.75 -0.35 1.10
C LEU A 83 10.80 -0.28 -0.11
N LEU A 84 10.23 0.89 -0.38
CA LEU A 84 9.25 1.06 -1.46
C LEU A 84 9.90 1.02 -2.85
N LEU A 85 11.14 1.51 -2.99
CA LEU A 85 11.93 1.38 -4.20
C LEU A 85 12.12 -0.10 -4.58
N GLN A 86 12.45 -0.96 -3.62
CA GLN A 86 12.63 -2.40 -3.85
C GLN A 86 11.33 -3.10 -4.27
N ILE A 87 10.17 -2.67 -3.75
CA ILE A 87 8.86 -3.19 -4.18
C ILE A 87 8.57 -2.74 -5.61
N ALA A 88 8.82 -1.45 -5.90
CA ALA A 88 8.60 -0.85 -7.21
C ALA A 88 9.46 -1.45 -8.31
N GLU A 89 10.66 -1.96 -7.99
CA GLU A 89 11.52 -2.61 -8.98
C GLU A 89 10.93 -3.89 -9.59
N GLN A 90 9.97 -4.54 -8.94
CA GLN A 90 9.58 -5.90 -9.30
C GLN A 90 8.08 -6.17 -9.32
N ASP A 91 7.32 -5.57 -8.40
CA ASP A 91 6.00 -6.11 -8.05
C ASP A 91 4.84 -5.17 -8.36
N ALA A 92 5.02 -3.88 -8.14
CA ALA A 92 3.93 -2.90 -8.21
C ALA A 92 4.48 -1.48 -8.25
N ASP A 93 3.79 -0.58 -8.93
CA ASP A 93 4.06 0.84 -8.73
C ASP A 93 3.55 1.28 -7.35
N VAL A 94 4.30 2.16 -6.68
CA VAL A 94 4.05 2.46 -5.28
C VAL A 94 3.81 3.95 -5.06
N TYR A 95 2.63 4.28 -4.55
CA TYR A 95 2.27 5.62 -4.10
C TYR A 95 2.53 5.75 -2.60
N LEU A 96 3.61 6.41 -2.24
CA LEU A 96 3.91 6.81 -0.87
C LEU A 96 3.18 8.11 -0.55
N LEU A 97 2.14 8.05 0.28
CA LEU A 97 1.36 9.24 0.61
C LEU A 97 1.96 9.98 1.80
N ASP A 98 2.14 11.29 1.63
CA ASP A 98 2.44 12.16 2.76
C ASP A 98 1.20 12.35 3.63
N MET A 99 1.35 12.17 4.94
CA MET A 99 0.26 12.35 5.90
C MET A 99 0.42 13.71 6.57
N PRO A 100 -0.57 14.62 6.51
CA PRO A 100 -0.45 15.95 7.11
C PRO A 100 -0.04 15.86 8.58
N LEU A 101 0.98 16.63 8.98
CA LEU A 101 1.56 16.63 10.34
C LEU A 101 2.18 15.28 10.76
N HIS A 102 2.51 14.40 9.82
CA HIS A 102 2.89 13.01 10.07
C HIS A 102 1.82 12.26 10.90
N MET A 103 0.55 12.65 10.75
CA MET A 103 -0.60 12.06 11.42
C MET A 103 -1.56 11.46 10.39
N ALA A 104 -1.58 10.13 10.34
CA ALA A 104 -2.26 9.37 9.29
C ALA A 104 -3.80 9.58 9.22
N PHE A 105 -4.43 10.14 10.26
CA PHE A 105 -5.86 10.45 10.24
C PHE A 105 -6.23 11.59 9.27
N PHE A 106 -5.38 12.61 9.12
CA PHE A 106 -5.71 13.80 8.30
C PHE A 106 -5.57 13.56 6.79
N GLY A 107 -5.03 12.43 6.36
CA GLY A 107 -4.76 12.10 4.95
C GLY A 107 -5.47 10.86 4.43
N ILE A 108 -6.35 10.23 5.22
CA ILE A 108 -6.91 8.91 4.91
C ILE A 108 -7.71 8.84 3.59
N ASN A 109 -8.34 9.95 3.15
CA ASN A 109 -9.07 9.99 1.87
C ASN A 109 -8.18 10.39 0.68
N LYS A 110 -6.85 10.50 0.87
CA LYS A 110 -5.95 10.80 -0.26
C LYS A 110 -5.86 9.62 -1.24
N ALA A 111 -6.16 8.40 -0.79
CA ALA A 111 -6.17 7.21 -1.64
C ALA A 111 -7.27 7.26 -2.72
N ASP A 112 -8.44 7.85 -2.43
CA ASP A 112 -9.51 8.09 -3.42
C ASP A 112 -8.95 8.87 -4.61
N ARG A 113 -8.28 9.99 -4.32
CA ARG A 113 -7.70 10.88 -5.33
C ARG A 113 -6.59 10.24 -6.15
N ILE A 114 -5.88 9.25 -5.62
CA ILE A 114 -4.87 8.53 -6.42
C ILE A 114 -5.58 7.68 -7.47
N ARG A 115 -6.59 6.91 -7.05
CA ARG A 115 -7.31 6.00 -7.94
C ARG A 115 -8.19 6.73 -8.95
N GLU A 116 -8.83 7.82 -8.55
CA GLU A 116 -9.65 8.65 -9.45
C GLU A 116 -8.83 9.33 -10.55
N ASN A 117 -7.54 9.59 -10.31
CA ASN A 117 -6.61 10.19 -11.28
C ASN A 117 -5.61 9.15 -11.84
N ASP A 118 -5.94 7.86 -11.74
CA ASP A 118 -5.08 6.82 -12.29
C ASP A 118 -5.09 6.87 -13.83
N GLU A 119 -3.96 7.26 -14.41
CA GLU A 119 -3.75 7.28 -15.86
C GLU A 119 -3.19 5.95 -16.39
N ASN A 120 -2.76 5.06 -15.49
CA ASN A 120 -2.09 3.80 -15.83
C ASN A 120 -3.06 2.60 -15.89
N ASP A 121 -4.33 2.78 -15.54
CA ASP A 121 -5.42 1.78 -15.61
C ASP A 121 -5.07 0.47 -14.85
N TYR A 122 -4.51 0.61 -13.64
CA TYR A 122 -4.12 -0.56 -12.85
C TYR A 122 -5.35 -1.38 -12.47
N ARG A 123 -5.32 -2.69 -12.79
CA ARG A 123 -6.42 -3.57 -12.41
C ARG A 123 -6.31 -4.04 -10.97
N HIS A 124 -5.10 -4.06 -10.38
CA HIS A 124 -4.83 -4.61 -9.06
C HIS A 124 -4.36 -3.53 -8.07
N TRP A 125 -5.26 -3.10 -7.19
CA TRP A 125 -4.94 -2.15 -6.13
C TRP A 125 -4.77 -2.82 -4.78
N TYR A 126 -3.73 -2.43 -4.06
CA TYR A 126 -3.48 -2.84 -2.69
C TYR A 126 -3.24 -1.63 -1.79
N MET A 127 -3.75 -1.70 -0.56
CA MET A 127 -3.36 -0.77 0.50
C MET A 127 -2.16 -1.33 1.26
N ALA A 128 -1.30 -0.45 1.75
CA ALA A 128 -0.19 -0.82 2.60
C ALA A 128 0.06 0.25 3.67
N GLY A 129 0.69 -0.12 4.78
CA GLY A 129 1.19 0.87 5.71
C GLY A 129 2.03 0.29 6.83
N HIS A 130 2.69 1.19 7.55
CA HIS A 130 3.53 0.88 8.70
C HIS A 130 2.97 1.43 10.01
N SER A 131 2.95 0.63 11.09
CA SER A 131 2.55 1.07 12.43
C SER A 131 1.18 1.77 12.45
N LEU A 132 1.08 3.04 12.89
CA LEU A 132 -0.17 3.82 12.80
C LEU A 132 -0.69 3.95 11.36
N GLY A 133 0.20 4.11 10.38
CA GLY A 133 -0.15 4.11 8.96
C GLY A 133 -0.80 2.80 8.53
N ALA A 134 -0.32 1.67 9.05
CA ALA A 134 -0.92 0.36 8.82
C ALA A 134 -2.37 0.30 9.37
N ALA A 135 -2.60 0.82 10.57
CA ALA A 135 -3.94 0.88 11.17
C ALA A 135 -4.89 1.80 10.38
N MET A 136 -4.38 2.90 9.81
CA MET A 136 -5.17 3.79 8.96
C MET A 136 -5.45 3.19 7.59
N ALA A 137 -4.46 2.58 6.94
CA ALA A 137 -4.63 1.84 5.70
C ALA A 137 -5.67 0.72 5.87
N ALA A 138 -5.62 -0.02 6.98
CA ALA A 138 -6.65 -1.00 7.33
C ALA A 138 -8.03 -0.38 7.53
N SER A 139 -8.10 0.73 8.28
CA SER A 139 -9.37 1.41 8.55
C SER A 139 -10.04 1.94 7.30
N TYR A 140 -9.24 2.37 6.33
CA TYR A 140 -9.68 2.86 5.03
C TYR A 140 -10.09 1.68 4.13
N ALA A 141 -9.27 0.64 4.02
CA ALA A 141 -9.59 -0.55 3.23
C ALA A 141 -10.88 -1.24 3.69
N ALA A 142 -11.16 -1.26 5.00
CA ALA A 142 -12.41 -1.80 5.56
C ALA A 142 -13.68 -1.12 5.01
N SER A 143 -13.58 0.12 4.55
CA SER A 143 -14.69 0.86 3.92
C SER A 143 -14.69 0.78 2.39
N HIS A 144 -13.69 0.14 1.80
CA HIS A 144 -13.45 0.08 0.34
C HIS A 144 -13.04 -1.34 -0.11
N LEU A 145 -13.57 -2.38 0.55
CA LEU A 145 -13.15 -3.79 0.31
C LEU A 145 -13.33 -4.25 -1.14
N SER A 146 -14.31 -3.70 -1.87
CA SER A 146 -14.53 -4.02 -3.29
C SER A 146 -13.55 -3.34 -4.25
N GLU A 147 -12.83 -2.32 -3.77
CA GLU A 147 -11.95 -1.49 -4.58
C GLU A 147 -10.48 -1.92 -4.51
N TYR A 148 -10.13 -2.66 -3.46
CA TYR A 148 -8.78 -3.16 -3.21
C TYR A 148 -8.80 -4.69 -3.13
N ARG A 149 -7.79 -5.35 -3.70
CA ARG A 149 -7.63 -6.81 -3.61
C ARG A 149 -7.04 -7.27 -2.28
N GLY A 150 -6.40 -6.36 -1.57
CA GLY A 150 -5.89 -6.69 -0.25
C GLY A 150 -5.10 -5.58 0.42
N LEU A 151 -4.56 -5.95 1.57
CA LEU A 151 -3.86 -5.06 2.49
C LEU A 151 -2.54 -5.67 2.93
N ILE A 152 -1.50 -4.84 3.00
CA ILE A 152 -0.16 -5.18 3.50
C ILE A 152 0.10 -4.39 4.78
N LEU A 153 0.20 -5.06 5.91
CA LEU A 153 0.49 -4.45 7.22
C LEU A 153 1.93 -4.71 7.61
N LEU A 154 2.71 -3.63 7.76
CA LEU A 154 4.04 -3.68 8.35
C LEU A 154 3.95 -3.22 9.81
N ALA A 155 4.31 -4.10 10.75
CA ALA A 155 4.24 -3.83 12.19
C ALA A 155 2.89 -3.24 12.65
N GLY A 156 1.78 -3.83 12.19
CA GLY A 156 0.45 -3.32 12.45
C GLY A 156 -0.64 -4.39 12.40
N TYR A 157 -1.83 -4.02 12.88
CA TYR A 157 -3.00 -4.88 12.95
C TYR A 157 -4.26 -4.11 12.53
N PRO A 158 -5.28 -4.79 11.98
CA PRO A 158 -6.49 -4.12 11.54
C PRO A 158 -7.39 -3.76 12.74
N PRO A 159 -7.75 -2.48 12.93
CA PRO A 159 -8.64 -2.05 14.00
C PRO A 159 -10.12 -2.29 13.66
N LYS A 160 -10.45 -2.49 12.38
CA LYS A 160 -11.79 -2.74 11.85
C LYS A 160 -11.83 -4.07 11.11
N ASP A 161 -13.03 -4.63 10.98
CA ASP A 161 -13.29 -5.86 10.24
C ASP A 161 -12.91 -5.72 8.76
N LEU A 162 -12.11 -6.65 8.26
CA LEU A 162 -11.68 -6.75 6.85
C LEU A 162 -12.25 -7.97 6.15
N ARG A 163 -13.24 -8.65 6.73
CA ARG A 163 -13.92 -9.78 6.08
C ARG A 163 -14.67 -9.28 4.85
N GLY A 164 -14.22 -9.73 3.68
CA GLY A 164 -14.84 -9.48 2.40
C GLY A 164 -14.46 -10.57 1.42
N ASP A 165 -15.34 -10.84 0.47
CA ASP A 165 -15.08 -11.79 -0.61
C ASP A 165 -13.90 -11.29 -1.45
N ASP A 166 -12.97 -12.18 -1.78
CA ASP A 166 -11.74 -11.88 -2.55
C ASP A 166 -10.78 -10.84 -1.94
N PHE A 167 -10.97 -10.42 -0.68
CA PHE A 167 -10.03 -9.54 0.01
C PHE A 167 -8.97 -10.36 0.76
N SER A 168 -7.70 -9.98 0.59
CA SER A 168 -6.57 -10.68 1.21
C SER A 168 -5.76 -9.78 2.13
N LEU A 169 -5.09 -10.39 3.12
CA LEU A 169 -4.27 -9.66 4.09
C LEU A 169 -2.91 -10.32 4.27
N LEU A 170 -1.84 -9.55 4.04
CA LEU A 170 -0.49 -9.86 4.48
C LEU A 170 -0.15 -9.07 5.75
N SER A 171 0.32 -9.75 6.79
CA SER A 171 0.89 -9.12 7.98
C SER A 171 2.35 -9.50 8.13
N VAL A 172 3.22 -8.50 8.19
CA VAL A 172 4.66 -8.64 8.36
C VAL A 172 5.10 -7.88 9.60
N TYR A 173 5.82 -8.53 10.51
CA TYR A 173 6.35 -7.88 11.72
C TYR A 173 7.64 -8.55 12.19
N GLY A 174 8.43 -7.82 12.98
CA GLY A 174 9.67 -8.32 13.56
C GLY A 174 9.43 -9.11 14.85
N SER A 175 10.25 -10.15 15.10
CA SER A 175 10.16 -10.93 16.34
C SER A 175 10.54 -10.13 17.61
N GLU A 176 11.30 -9.04 17.45
CA GLU A 176 11.66 -8.12 18.53
C GLU A 176 10.67 -6.95 18.65
N ASP A 177 9.58 -6.94 17.87
CA ASP A 177 8.51 -5.94 17.93
C ASP A 177 7.25 -6.49 18.61
N MET A 178 6.62 -7.48 17.97
CA MET A 178 5.35 -8.05 18.43
C MET A 178 5.46 -9.56 18.62
N ASP A 179 4.95 -10.03 19.75
CA ASP A 179 4.77 -11.46 20.00
C ASP A 179 3.58 -11.99 19.15
N PRO A 180 3.73 -13.12 18.44
CA PRO A 180 2.65 -13.73 17.65
C PRO A 180 1.34 -13.97 18.42
N SER A 181 1.40 -14.23 19.72
CA SER A 181 0.21 -14.38 20.58
C SER A 181 -0.59 -13.07 20.70
N MET A 182 0.05 -11.91 20.64
CA MET A 182 -0.61 -10.61 20.60
C MET A 182 -1.36 -10.43 19.28
N MET A 183 -0.75 -10.87 18.18
CA MET A 183 -1.37 -10.84 16.87
C MET A 183 -2.59 -11.76 16.82
N GLN A 184 -2.48 -12.98 17.34
CA GLN A 184 -3.60 -13.91 17.43
C GLN A 184 -4.78 -13.37 18.24
N LYS A 185 -4.55 -12.65 19.35
CA LYS A 185 -5.60 -11.96 20.12
C LYS A 185 -6.35 -10.90 19.31
N LYS A 186 -5.75 -10.37 18.25
CA LYS A 186 -6.30 -9.34 17.36
C LYS A 186 -6.81 -9.91 16.03
N SER A 187 -7.09 -11.22 15.98
CA SER A 187 -7.46 -11.94 14.76
C SER A 187 -8.89 -11.75 14.27
N GLN A 188 -9.79 -11.28 15.14
CA GLN A 188 -11.22 -11.16 14.86
C GLN A 188 -11.59 -10.32 13.62
N ASN A 189 -10.67 -9.47 13.18
CA ASN A 189 -10.86 -8.52 12.08
C ASN A 189 -10.19 -8.97 10.76
N ARG A 190 -9.59 -10.15 10.71
CA ARG A 190 -8.83 -10.63 9.54
C ARG A 190 -9.77 -11.24 8.49
N PRO A 191 -9.49 -11.09 7.18
CA PRO A 191 -10.18 -11.87 6.15
C PRO A 191 -9.76 -13.35 6.22
N GLU A 192 -10.47 -14.20 5.48
CA GLU A 192 -10.13 -15.62 5.38
C GLU A 192 -8.78 -15.85 4.66
N ASP A 193 -8.47 -15.10 3.59
CA ASP A 193 -7.17 -15.16 2.92
C ASP A 193 -6.13 -14.30 3.66
N TYR A 194 -5.66 -14.82 4.78
CA TYR A 194 -4.66 -14.21 5.64
C TYR A 194 -3.30 -14.92 5.50
N THR A 195 -2.24 -14.14 5.34
CA THR A 195 -0.84 -14.60 5.34
C THR A 195 -0.06 -13.83 6.40
N GLU A 196 0.72 -14.54 7.22
CA GLU A 196 1.57 -13.96 8.26
C GLU A 196 3.04 -14.25 7.96
N ALA A 197 3.91 -13.25 8.12
CA ALA A 197 5.35 -13.36 7.98
C ALA A 197 6.05 -12.70 9.18
N VAL A 198 6.78 -13.49 9.96
CA VAL A 198 7.56 -13.00 11.11
C VAL A 198 9.03 -12.92 10.73
N ILE A 199 9.61 -11.72 10.81
CA ILE A 199 11.02 -11.48 10.52
C ILE A 199 11.82 -11.72 11.79
N SER A 200 12.55 -12.84 11.85
CA SER A 200 13.38 -13.19 13.00
C SER A 200 14.50 -12.17 13.20
N GLY A 201 14.56 -11.59 14.40
CA GLY A 201 15.51 -10.55 14.77
C GLY A 201 15.13 -9.15 14.27
N GLY A 202 14.05 -9.00 13.51
CA GLY A 202 13.54 -7.69 13.12
C GLY A 202 12.82 -6.97 14.25
N ASN A 203 12.72 -5.65 14.17
CA ASN A 203 11.96 -4.82 15.12
C ASN A 203 10.95 -3.91 14.40
N HIS A 204 10.35 -2.97 15.14
CA HIS A 204 9.34 -2.06 14.64
C HIS A 204 9.94 -1.01 13.67
N ALA A 205 10.94 -0.24 14.11
CA ALA A 205 11.47 0.88 13.35
C ALA A 205 12.01 0.54 11.95
N GLN A 206 12.67 -0.62 11.80
CA GLN A 206 13.50 -0.92 10.63
C GLN A 206 12.74 -1.15 9.31
N PHE A 207 11.41 -1.07 9.30
CA PHE A 207 10.63 -0.93 8.06
C PHE A 207 10.81 0.43 7.37
N GLY A 208 11.41 1.41 8.05
CA GLY A 208 11.90 2.65 7.44
C GLY A 208 13.31 3.00 7.89
N ASN A 209 13.86 4.03 7.27
CA ASN A 209 15.22 4.52 7.41
C ASN A 209 15.25 5.85 8.16
N TYR A 210 15.00 5.78 9.46
CA TYR A 210 14.92 6.96 10.34
C TYR A 210 15.58 6.75 11.72
N GLY A 211 16.41 5.71 11.82
CA GLY A 211 17.15 5.35 13.03
C GLY A 211 16.31 4.62 14.08
N ILE A 212 16.81 4.62 15.31
CA ILE A 212 16.20 3.91 16.44
C ILE A 212 15.04 4.74 16.99
N GLN A 213 13.86 4.13 17.09
CA GLN A 213 12.69 4.73 17.70
C GLN A 213 12.57 4.35 19.18
N LYS A 214 12.30 5.36 20.01
CA LYS A 214 12.18 5.19 21.47
C LYS A 214 10.98 4.33 21.82
N GLY A 215 11.23 3.23 22.53
CA GLY A 215 10.21 2.29 23.01
C GLY A 215 10.14 1.00 22.17
N ASP A 216 10.83 0.95 21.04
CA ASP A 216 10.91 -0.23 20.20
C ASP A 216 11.86 -1.27 20.80
N GLY A 217 11.62 -2.54 20.49
CA GLY A 217 12.58 -3.59 20.78
C GLY A 217 13.88 -3.42 19.97
N THR A 218 14.95 -4.00 20.49
CA THR A 218 16.28 -3.93 19.86
C THR A 218 16.38 -4.99 18.78
N ALA A 219 16.57 -4.57 17.52
CA ALA A 219 16.78 -5.50 16.43
C ALA A 219 18.09 -6.29 16.58
N ARG A 220 18.07 -7.53 16.08
CA ARG A 220 19.23 -8.43 15.97
C ARG A 220 19.77 -8.56 14.54
N ILE A 221 19.07 -7.99 13.55
CA ILE A 221 19.47 -7.90 12.15
C ILE A 221 19.48 -6.43 11.70
N SER A 222 20.20 -6.13 10.61
CA SER A 222 20.23 -4.79 10.04
C SER A 222 18.90 -4.39 9.39
N ALA A 223 18.71 -3.07 9.19
CA ALA A 223 17.54 -2.54 8.53
C ALA A 223 17.44 -3.04 7.09
N GLU A 224 18.55 -3.08 6.37
CA GLU A 224 18.64 -3.63 5.01
C GLU A 224 18.17 -5.08 4.94
N GLU A 225 18.63 -5.94 5.86
CA GLU A 225 18.23 -7.35 5.90
C GLU A 225 16.75 -7.52 6.26
N GLN A 226 16.24 -6.73 7.23
CA GLN A 226 14.82 -6.72 7.56
C GLN A 226 13.97 -6.28 6.37
N GLN A 227 14.35 -5.21 5.68
CA GLN A 227 13.62 -4.70 4.53
C GLN A 227 13.63 -5.70 3.38
N LYS A 228 14.76 -6.34 3.10
CA LYS A 228 14.86 -7.40 2.08
C LYS A 228 13.92 -8.58 2.38
N GLN A 229 13.84 -9.01 3.63
CA GLN A 229 12.89 -10.06 4.04
C GLN A 229 11.43 -9.60 3.92
N ALA A 230 11.13 -8.35 4.27
CA ALA A 230 9.80 -7.77 4.11
C ALA A 230 9.39 -7.68 2.63
N VAL A 231 10.27 -7.19 1.76
CA VAL A 231 10.06 -7.12 0.31
C VAL A 231 9.81 -8.52 -0.25
N LYS A 232 10.60 -9.52 0.18
CA LYS A 232 10.37 -10.91 -0.24
C LYS A 232 8.97 -11.42 0.15
N ALA A 233 8.52 -11.14 1.37
CA ALA A 233 7.18 -11.54 1.81
C ALA A 233 6.08 -10.84 0.99
N ILE A 234 6.28 -9.57 0.64
CA ILE A 234 5.37 -8.80 -0.21
C ILE A 234 5.34 -9.35 -1.63
N HIS A 235 6.51 -9.63 -2.22
CA HIS A 235 6.65 -10.25 -3.54
C HIS A 235 5.88 -11.57 -3.64
N ASP A 236 6.13 -12.48 -2.70
CA ASP A 236 5.48 -13.80 -2.66
C ASP A 236 3.96 -13.67 -2.52
N TYR A 237 3.50 -12.71 -1.71
CA TYR A 237 2.09 -12.40 -1.54
C TYR A 237 1.45 -11.84 -2.82
N LEU A 238 2.01 -10.80 -3.43
CA LEU A 238 1.45 -10.17 -4.63
C LEU A 238 1.41 -11.17 -5.79
N ARG A 239 2.46 -11.98 -5.98
CA ARG A 239 2.46 -13.05 -6.99
C ARG A 239 1.39 -14.12 -6.74
N LYS A 240 1.18 -14.53 -5.49
CA LYS A 240 0.10 -15.46 -5.13
C LYS A 240 -1.26 -14.88 -5.54
N GLN A 241 -1.52 -13.62 -5.25
CA GLN A 241 -2.81 -12.97 -5.53
C GLN A 241 -3.03 -12.72 -7.03
N ASN A 242 -1.98 -12.34 -7.76
CA ASN A 242 -2.07 -12.15 -9.21
C ASN A 242 -2.33 -13.48 -9.93
N ARG A 243 -1.72 -14.59 -9.48
CA ARG A 243 -2.02 -15.94 -9.99
C ARG A 243 -3.46 -16.38 -9.71
N LYS A 244 -3.97 -16.16 -8.49
CA LYS A 244 -5.37 -16.46 -8.15
C LYS A 244 -6.35 -15.71 -9.06
N SER A 245 -6.05 -14.44 -9.32
CA SER A 245 -6.86 -13.59 -10.20
C SER A 245 -6.88 -14.13 -11.64
N ALA A 246 -5.71 -14.46 -12.20
CA ALA A 246 -5.61 -15.06 -13.53
C ALA A 246 -6.40 -16.37 -13.65
N ALA A 247 -6.31 -17.26 -12.65
CA ALA A 247 -7.04 -18.51 -12.62
C ALA A 247 -8.57 -18.31 -12.53
N LYS A 248 -9.04 -17.31 -11.77
CA LYS A 248 -10.47 -16.97 -11.66
C LYS A 248 -11.04 -16.46 -12.99
N VAL A 249 -10.26 -15.70 -13.75
CA VAL A 249 -10.64 -15.23 -15.09
C VAL A 249 -10.69 -16.41 -16.07
N ALA A 250 -9.67 -17.27 -16.10
CA ALA A 250 -9.64 -18.46 -16.96
C ALA A 250 -10.84 -19.39 -16.70
N GLY A 251 -11.11 -19.74 -15.43
CA GLY A 251 -12.24 -20.60 -15.07
C GLY A 251 -13.64 -19.96 -15.22
N LYS A 252 -13.73 -18.64 -15.39
CA LYS A 252 -14.98 -17.98 -15.82
C LYS A 252 -15.15 -18.11 -17.34
N ASN A 253 -14.09 -17.93 -18.11
CA ASN A 253 -14.11 -18.04 -19.56
C ASN A 253 -14.45 -19.47 -20.02
N GLU A 254 -13.89 -20.49 -19.36
CA GLU A 254 -14.23 -21.90 -19.63
C GLU A 254 -15.71 -22.21 -19.34
N ARG A 255 -16.26 -21.70 -18.23
CA ARG A 255 -17.69 -21.85 -17.91
C ARG A 255 -18.62 -21.11 -18.87
N TYR A 256 -18.16 -20.01 -19.46
CA TYR A 256 -18.92 -19.29 -20.47
C TYR A 256 -18.90 -20.04 -21.81
N ALA A 257 -17.75 -20.57 -22.21
CA ALA A 257 -17.59 -21.42 -23.39
C ALA A 257 -18.43 -22.71 -23.30
N SER A 258 -18.42 -23.39 -22.15
CA SER A 258 -19.23 -24.61 -21.96
C SER A 258 -20.73 -24.32 -21.98
N LYS A 259 -21.18 -23.17 -21.44
CA LYS A 259 -22.59 -22.76 -21.51
C LYS A 259 -23.04 -22.38 -22.92
N THR A 260 -22.14 -21.85 -23.76
CA THR A 260 -22.47 -21.58 -25.17
C THR A 260 -22.57 -22.86 -25.98
N GLU A 261 -21.76 -23.88 -25.67
CA GLU A 261 -21.84 -25.21 -26.32
C GLU A 261 -23.10 -25.98 -25.90
N ASP A 262 -23.50 -25.94 -24.63
CA ASP A 262 -24.75 -26.56 -24.13
C ASP A 262 -26.02 -25.84 -24.58
N SER A 263 -25.91 -24.62 -25.16
CA SER A 263 -27.05 -23.88 -25.73
C SER A 263 -27.25 -24.10 -27.24
N CYS A 264 -26.40 -24.91 -27.88
CA CYS A 264 -26.64 -25.37 -29.24
C CYS A 264 -27.61 -26.58 -29.22
N ASP A 265 -28.90 -26.27 -29.18
CA ASP A 265 -29.95 -27.21 -29.57
C ASP A 265 -29.68 -27.70 -31.01
N PRO A 266 -29.62 -29.02 -31.30
CA PRO A 266 -29.36 -29.53 -32.65
C PRO A 266 -30.48 -29.22 -33.68
N PHE A 267 -31.52 -28.47 -33.29
CA PHE A 267 -32.71 -28.24 -34.10
C PHE A 267 -33.10 -26.77 -34.20
N THR A 268 -32.24 -25.90 -34.73
CA THR A 268 -32.71 -24.71 -35.47
C THR A 268 -31.69 -24.32 -36.55
N ILE A 269 -31.86 -24.87 -37.75
CA ILE A 269 -31.35 -24.24 -38.96
C ILE A 269 -32.26 -23.05 -39.24
N HIS A 270 -31.79 -21.83 -38.97
CA HIS A 270 -32.20 -20.67 -39.76
C HIS A 270 -31.05 -19.67 -39.89
N THR A 271 -30.56 -19.60 -41.13
CA THR A 271 -29.86 -18.49 -41.79
C THR A 271 -29.97 -17.14 -41.09
N SER A 272 -28.81 -16.55 -40.76
CA SER A 272 -28.50 -15.13 -41.00
C SER A 272 -27.01 -14.87 -40.73
N LEU A 273 -26.24 -15.03 -41.79
CA LEU A 273 -24.82 -14.71 -41.87
C LEU A 273 -24.69 -13.19 -42.04
N HIS A 274 -24.50 -12.39 -40.99
CA HIS A 274 -24.12 -10.98 -41.15
C HIS A 274 -23.36 -10.38 -39.97
N PHE A 275 -22.15 -9.89 -40.29
CA PHE A 275 -21.40 -8.80 -39.64
C PHE A 275 -20.95 -8.96 -38.18
N TYR A 276 -19.68 -9.31 -37.97
CA TYR A 276 -18.62 -8.33 -37.64
C TYR A 276 -17.30 -9.07 -37.36
N ASN A 277 -16.40 -9.08 -38.34
CA ASN A 277 -14.97 -9.26 -38.07
C ASN A 277 -14.17 -8.47 -39.11
N ARG A 278 -14.04 -7.16 -38.87
CA ARG A 278 -13.05 -6.30 -39.52
C ARG A 278 -12.20 -5.72 -38.41
N PHE A 279 -10.98 -6.23 -38.28
CA PHE A 279 -9.72 -5.45 -38.29
C PHE A 279 -8.60 -6.36 -37.79
N ARG A 280 -7.83 -6.97 -38.72
CA ARG A 280 -6.37 -6.77 -38.82
C ARG A 280 -5.73 -7.66 -39.91
N VAL A 281 -5.02 -6.95 -40.80
CA VAL A 281 -3.68 -7.26 -41.34
C VAL A 281 -3.54 -8.41 -42.34
N SER A 282 -3.20 -8.06 -43.59
CA SER A 282 -2.13 -8.70 -44.37
C SER A 282 -1.84 -7.89 -45.66
N TYR A 283 -0.68 -7.25 -45.86
CA TYR A 283 0.62 -7.73 -46.39
C TYR A 283 0.93 -7.14 -47.80
N PHE A 284 2.06 -6.42 -47.86
CA PHE A 284 3.16 -6.41 -48.85
C PHE A 284 2.93 -6.68 -50.37
N GLN A 285 3.47 -5.74 -51.17
CA GLN A 285 4.11 -5.84 -52.51
C GLN A 285 3.29 -6.50 -53.65
N LYS A 286 3.14 -5.94 -54.85
CA LYS A 286 4.17 -5.50 -55.81
C LYS A 286 3.40 -5.09 -57.09
N GLU A 287 3.72 -4.00 -57.77
CA GLU A 287 3.63 -4.01 -59.24
C GLU A 287 4.50 -2.93 -59.89
N ILE A 288 5.24 -3.39 -60.88
CA ILE A 288 6.05 -2.64 -61.83
C ILE A 288 5.13 -2.34 -63.01
N ARG A 289 5.01 -1.08 -63.40
CA ARG A 289 5.01 -0.60 -64.80
C ARG A 289 5.21 0.91 -64.82
#